data_AF-A0A9E4CX05-F1
#
_entry.id   AF-A0A9E4CX05-F1
#
_cell.length_a   1.000
_cell.length_b   1.000
_cell.length_c   1.000
_cell.angle_alpha   90.00
_cell.angle_beta   90.00
_cell.angle_gamma   90.00
#
_symmetry.space_group_name_H-M   'P 1'
#
loop_
_entity.id
_entity.type
_entity.pdbx_description
1 polymer ?
#
loop_
_entity_poly.entity_id
_entity_poly.type
_entity_poly.pdbx_seq_one_letter_code
_entity_poly.pdbx_strand_id
1 'polypeptide(L)'
;MSTSTSARFGHRRRQQADSAGGFATRVMERGVTLVEFAFVSVIMFSLVAATVDYGRGWQSGMAITEAARAGARVGSSQAKNSDADFNALMSIRASLTASDKLNDVELVVIYRADNANGVPPSSCVGTGSFSGTCNVFTKAQLEALTLSSFNIVDNSPNPPTGNGCAKSGYASRAGWCPTSRVNSPQGSAEYIGVYIRYRQNNLFPLSGPSRTISRTAVMRLEPPTM
;
A
#
# COMPACT_ATOMS: atom_id res chain seq x y z
N MET A 1 -40.11 107.19 -28.08
CA MET A 1 -40.33 105.92 -27.37
C MET A 1 -39.97 104.81 -28.33
N SER A 2 -39.13 103.81 -28.07
CA SER A 2 -38.31 103.39 -26.94
C SER A 2 -37.50 102.19 -27.48
N THR A 3 -36.19 102.10 -27.19
CA THR A 3 -35.40 100.88 -26.81
C THR A 3 -35.69 99.52 -27.49
N SER A 4 -34.77 98.59 -27.80
CA SER A 4 -33.37 98.32 -27.49
C SER A 4 -33.13 96.82 -27.81
N THR A 5 -31.94 96.46 -28.34
CA THR A 5 -31.15 95.24 -28.02
C THR A 5 -31.70 93.82 -28.33
N SER A 6 -30.95 93.03 -29.11
CA SER A 6 -30.02 92.01 -28.57
C SER A 6 -29.55 91.01 -29.64
N ALA A 7 -28.23 90.89 -29.78
CA ALA A 7 -27.56 89.79 -30.47
C ALA A 7 -27.62 88.49 -29.62
N ARG A 8 -27.65 87.32 -30.27
CA ARG A 8 -27.32 86.02 -29.66
C ARG A 8 -26.41 85.22 -30.60
N PHE A 9 -25.15 85.12 -30.18
CA PHE A 9 -24.17 84.14 -30.62
C PHE A 9 -24.31 82.90 -29.72
N GLY A 10 -24.26 81.68 -30.28
CA GLY A 10 -24.45 80.45 -29.49
C GLY A 10 -23.97 79.17 -30.17
N HIS A 11 -22.65 78.95 -30.11
CA HIS A 11 -21.92 77.68 -30.01
C HIS A 11 -22.39 76.41 -30.78
N ARG A 12 -21.65 76.09 -31.85
CA ARG A 12 -21.28 74.70 -32.19
C ARG A 12 -20.17 74.23 -31.23
N ARG A 13 -20.40 73.17 -30.45
CA ARG A 13 -19.32 72.41 -29.78
C ARG A 13 -19.50 70.90 -30.00
N ARG A 14 -18.58 70.38 -30.81
CA ARG A 14 -17.84 69.11 -30.69
C ARG A 14 -18.58 67.91 -30.07
N GLN A 15 -19.02 67.00 -30.93
CA GLN A 15 -19.06 65.56 -30.66
C GLN A 15 -17.86 64.91 -31.36
N GLN A 16 -16.77 64.67 -30.64
CA GLN A 16 -15.62 63.90 -31.14
C GLN A 16 -14.72 63.57 -29.95
N ALA A 17 -15.13 62.61 -29.11
CA ALA A 17 -14.26 62.06 -28.05
C ALA A 17 -14.75 60.72 -27.48
N ASP A 18 -15.19 59.76 -28.29
CA ASP A 18 -15.59 58.43 -27.77
C ASP A 18 -15.05 57.28 -28.65
N SER A 19 -13.74 57.23 -28.90
CA SER A 19 -13.16 56.12 -29.69
C SER A 19 -11.80 55.59 -29.20
N ALA A 20 -11.26 56.09 -28.09
CA ALA A 20 -9.94 55.68 -27.59
C ALA A 20 -9.97 54.61 -26.47
N GLY A 21 -11.13 54.30 -25.88
CA GLY A 21 -11.25 53.38 -24.73
C GLY A 21 -11.33 51.89 -25.05
N GLY A 22 -11.55 51.50 -26.32
CA GLY A 22 -11.86 50.11 -26.68
C GLY A 22 -10.66 49.18 -26.91
N PHE A 23 -9.44 49.72 -26.96
CA PHE A 23 -8.23 48.94 -27.27
C PHE A 23 -7.48 48.49 -26.00
N ALA A 24 -7.48 49.31 -24.95
CA ALA A 24 -6.81 48.99 -23.67
C ALA A 24 -7.56 47.90 -22.88
N THR A 25 -8.90 47.90 -22.92
CA THR A 25 -9.75 46.90 -22.24
C THR A 25 -9.56 45.49 -22.81
N ARG A 26 -9.47 45.35 -24.14
CA ARG A 26 -9.27 44.03 -24.80
C ARG A 26 -7.93 43.37 -24.51
N VAL A 27 -6.87 44.14 -24.23
CA VAL A 27 -5.55 43.60 -23.89
C VAL A 27 -5.49 43.15 -22.43
N MET A 28 -6.16 43.86 -21.51
CA MET A 28 -6.27 43.46 -20.10
C MET A 28 -7.11 42.19 -19.92
N GLU A 29 -8.21 42.03 -20.66
CA GLU A 29 -9.06 40.83 -20.59
C GLU A 29 -8.29 39.54 -20.93
N ARG A 30 -7.40 39.59 -21.93
CA ARG A 30 -6.56 38.43 -22.32
C ARG A 30 -5.53 38.06 -21.25
N GLY A 31 -4.96 39.06 -20.56
CA GLY A 31 -4.02 38.83 -19.46
C GLY A 31 -4.68 38.17 -18.25
N VAL A 32 -5.89 38.60 -17.90
CA VAL A 32 -6.67 38.03 -16.79
C VAL A 32 -7.02 36.57 -17.04
N THR A 33 -7.43 36.20 -18.26
CA THR A 33 -7.73 34.78 -18.58
C THR A 33 -6.53 33.86 -18.43
N LEU A 34 -5.32 34.38 -18.70
CA LEU A 34 -4.07 33.60 -18.60
C LEU A 34 -3.72 33.34 -17.13
N VAL A 35 -3.97 34.32 -16.26
CA VAL A 35 -3.77 34.19 -14.81
C VAL A 35 -4.81 33.24 -14.20
N GLU A 36 -6.08 33.36 -14.58
CA GLU A 36 -7.14 32.47 -14.10
C GLU A 36 -6.88 31.02 -14.53
N PHE A 37 -6.51 30.81 -15.79
CA PHE A 37 -6.10 29.48 -16.28
C PHE A 37 -4.88 28.94 -15.52
N ALA A 38 -3.89 29.78 -15.20
CA ALA A 38 -2.73 29.36 -14.44
C ALA A 38 -3.14 28.79 -13.06
N PHE A 39 -4.03 29.46 -12.33
CA PHE A 39 -4.51 28.95 -11.04
C PHE A 39 -5.31 27.64 -11.17
N VAL A 40 -6.22 27.55 -12.15
CA VAL A 40 -7.01 26.34 -12.38
C VAL A 40 -6.11 25.16 -12.79
N SER A 41 -5.12 25.41 -13.65
CA SER A 41 -4.20 24.38 -14.12
C SER A 41 -3.38 23.76 -13.00
N VAL A 42 -2.89 24.58 -12.04
CA VAL A 42 -2.15 24.09 -10.87
C VAL A 42 -3.00 23.14 -10.03
N ILE A 43 -4.25 23.52 -9.76
CA ILE A 43 -5.18 22.68 -9.01
C ILE A 43 -5.46 21.39 -9.79
N MET A 44 -5.73 21.49 -11.09
CA MET A 44 -6.02 20.33 -11.93
C MET A 44 -4.85 19.33 -11.98
N PHE A 45 -3.61 19.81 -12.16
CA PHE A 45 -2.43 18.94 -12.16
C PHE A 45 -2.18 18.30 -10.79
N SER A 46 -2.43 19.02 -9.69
CA SER A 46 -2.29 18.44 -8.35
C SER A 46 -3.30 17.30 -8.10
N LEU A 47 -4.53 17.43 -8.60
CA LEU A 47 -5.56 16.39 -8.51
C LEU A 47 -5.22 15.17 -9.36
N VAL A 48 -4.68 15.38 -10.57
CA VAL A 48 -4.20 14.28 -11.43
C VAL A 48 -3.04 13.54 -10.74
N ALA A 49 -2.06 14.27 -10.19
CA ALA A 49 -0.96 13.66 -9.46
C ALA A 49 -1.47 12.83 -8.25
N ALA A 50 -2.41 13.37 -7.48
CA ALA A 50 -3.00 12.67 -6.34
C ALA A 50 -3.76 11.40 -6.73
N THR A 51 -4.56 11.46 -7.81
CA THR A 51 -5.33 10.30 -8.31
C THR A 51 -4.42 9.20 -8.85
N VAL A 52 -3.35 9.55 -9.57
CA VAL A 52 -2.34 8.59 -10.06
C VAL A 52 -1.69 7.87 -8.89
N ASP A 53 -1.22 8.60 -7.89
CA ASP A 53 -0.59 7.97 -6.73
C ASP A 53 -1.60 7.12 -5.96
N TYR A 54 -2.81 7.58 -5.72
CA TYR A 54 -3.85 6.75 -5.09
C TYR A 54 -4.09 5.44 -5.86
N GLY A 55 -4.24 5.52 -7.19
CA GLY A 55 -4.45 4.36 -8.06
C GLY A 55 -3.31 3.34 -7.97
N ARG A 56 -2.04 3.80 -7.98
CA ARG A 56 -0.87 2.92 -7.80
C ARG A 56 -0.87 2.24 -6.43
N GLY A 57 -1.25 2.95 -5.38
CA GLY A 57 -1.35 2.39 -4.03
C GLY A 57 -2.43 1.33 -3.92
N TRP A 58 -3.57 1.57 -4.54
CA TRP A 58 -4.66 0.59 -4.62
C TRP A 58 -4.22 -0.68 -5.35
N GLN A 59 -3.59 -0.54 -6.51
CA GLN A 59 -3.08 -1.68 -7.30
C GLN A 59 -2.08 -2.51 -6.50
N SER A 60 -1.09 -1.87 -5.86
CA SER A 60 -0.14 -2.57 -4.99
C SER A 60 -0.85 -3.25 -3.82
N GLY A 61 -1.84 -2.59 -3.21
CA GLY A 61 -2.67 -3.17 -2.16
C GLY A 61 -3.40 -4.45 -2.58
N MET A 62 -3.87 -4.54 -3.83
CA MET A 62 -4.48 -5.75 -4.36
C MET A 62 -3.46 -6.86 -4.60
N ALA A 63 -2.31 -6.53 -5.20
CA ALA A 63 -1.23 -7.51 -5.41
C ALA A 63 -0.77 -8.16 -4.10
N ILE A 64 -0.60 -7.36 -3.04
CA ILE A 64 -0.19 -7.87 -1.72
C ILE A 64 -1.30 -8.72 -1.08
N THR A 65 -2.57 -8.34 -1.28
CA THR A 65 -3.72 -9.12 -0.77
C THR A 65 -3.74 -10.51 -1.41
N GLU A 66 -3.53 -10.58 -2.72
CA GLU A 66 -3.46 -11.86 -3.43
C GLU A 66 -2.25 -12.69 -3.00
N ALA A 67 -1.08 -12.07 -2.80
CA ALA A 67 0.10 -12.76 -2.26
C ALA A 67 -0.17 -13.34 -0.86
N ALA A 68 -0.80 -12.56 0.03
CA ALA A 68 -1.15 -13.03 1.37
C ALA A 68 -2.14 -14.20 1.32
N ARG A 69 -3.16 -14.14 0.44
CA ARG A 69 -4.13 -15.22 0.24
C ARG A 69 -3.50 -16.47 -0.34
N ALA A 70 -2.58 -16.34 -1.31
CA ALA A 70 -1.85 -17.46 -1.87
C ALA A 70 -1.02 -18.17 -0.80
N GLY A 71 -0.27 -17.41 0.01
CA GLY A 71 0.48 -17.94 1.14
C GLY A 71 -0.38 -18.64 2.18
N ALA A 72 -1.49 -18.02 2.57
CA ALA A 72 -2.42 -18.61 3.54
C ALA A 72 -3.03 -19.90 3.00
N ARG A 73 -3.38 -19.97 1.70
CA ARG A 73 -3.93 -21.16 1.07
C ARG A 73 -2.93 -22.31 1.06
N VAL A 74 -1.71 -22.06 0.60
CA VAL A 74 -0.67 -23.10 0.52
C VAL A 74 -0.24 -23.57 1.92
N GLY A 75 -0.10 -22.64 2.86
CA GLY A 75 0.23 -22.99 4.25
C GLY A 75 -0.91 -23.77 4.93
N SER A 76 -2.16 -23.45 4.60
CA SER A 76 -3.34 -24.14 5.11
C SER A 76 -3.46 -25.57 4.59
N SER A 77 -3.23 -25.79 3.29
CA SER A 77 -3.35 -27.11 2.68
C SER A 77 -2.26 -28.08 3.10
N GLN A 78 -1.05 -27.57 3.34
CA GLN A 78 0.07 -28.38 3.80
C GLN A 78 0.05 -28.61 5.32
N ALA A 79 -0.73 -27.83 6.08
CA ALA A 79 -0.94 -27.93 7.52
C ALA A 79 0.32 -28.27 8.33
N LYS A 80 0.52 -29.57 8.64
CA LYS A 80 1.60 -30.09 9.48
C LYS A 80 2.86 -30.53 8.74
N ASN A 81 2.86 -30.49 7.41
CA ASN A 81 4.01 -30.87 6.60
C ASN A 81 5.22 -29.97 6.94
N SER A 82 6.42 -30.56 7.07
CA SER A 82 7.65 -29.83 7.43
C SER A 82 7.97 -28.70 6.45
N ASP A 83 7.53 -28.83 5.19
CA ASP A 83 7.77 -27.86 4.13
C ASP A 83 6.62 -26.86 3.96
N ALA A 84 5.59 -26.88 4.82
CA ALA A 84 4.41 -26.04 4.67
C ALA A 84 4.75 -24.53 4.60
N ASP A 85 5.65 -24.07 5.48
CA ASP A 85 6.04 -22.66 5.55
C ASP A 85 6.93 -22.26 4.38
N PHE A 86 7.83 -23.14 3.95
CA PHE A 86 8.63 -22.92 2.75
C PHE A 86 7.72 -22.77 1.51
N ASN A 87 6.79 -23.70 1.32
CA ASN A 87 5.85 -23.66 0.20
C ASN A 87 4.94 -22.43 0.25
N ALA A 88 4.48 -22.03 1.45
CA ALA A 88 3.71 -20.80 1.64
C ALA A 88 4.52 -19.57 1.23
N LEU A 89 5.77 -19.44 1.70
CA LEU A 89 6.65 -18.31 1.36
C LEU A 89 7.03 -18.27 -0.11
N MET A 90 7.24 -19.43 -0.74
CA MET A 90 7.49 -19.51 -2.18
C MET A 90 6.27 -19.05 -2.99
N SER A 91 5.06 -19.39 -2.56
CA SER A 91 3.84 -18.89 -3.22
C SER A 91 3.64 -17.38 -3.06
N ILE A 92 3.99 -16.83 -1.89
CA ILE A 92 4.00 -15.39 -1.62
C ILE A 92 5.04 -14.71 -2.52
N ARG A 93 6.27 -15.22 -2.53
CA ARG A 93 7.37 -14.71 -3.37
C ARG A 93 6.99 -14.72 -4.84
N ALA A 94 6.46 -15.83 -5.36
CA ALA A 94 6.02 -15.93 -6.75
C ALA A 94 4.96 -14.88 -7.10
N SER A 95 3.96 -14.69 -6.23
CA SER A 95 2.90 -13.70 -6.42
C SER A 95 3.45 -12.25 -6.43
N LEU A 96 4.39 -11.96 -5.54
CA LEU A 96 5.04 -10.64 -5.44
C LEU A 96 5.98 -10.37 -6.61
N THR A 97 6.73 -11.38 -7.08
CA THR A 97 7.58 -11.28 -8.27
C THR A 97 6.74 -11.06 -9.53
N ALA A 98 5.64 -11.80 -9.69
CA ALA A 98 4.73 -11.63 -10.83
C ALA A 98 4.10 -10.23 -10.89
N SER A 99 3.96 -9.57 -9.75
CA SER A 99 3.39 -8.21 -9.65
C SER A 99 4.45 -7.09 -9.61
N ASP A 100 5.74 -7.44 -9.72
CA ASP A 100 6.88 -6.52 -9.52
C ASP A 100 6.78 -5.71 -8.21
N LYS A 101 6.38 -6.39 -7.12
CA LYS A 101 6.23 -5.80 -5.77
C LYS A 101 7.22 -6.33 -4.76
N LEU A 102 8.02 -7.34 -5.10
CA LEU A 102 8.97 -7.95 -4.17
C LEU A 102 9.97 -6.92 -3.62
N ASN A 103 10.36 -5.94 -4.45
CA ASN A 103 11.41 -5.00 -4.11
C ASN A 103 11.09 -4.05 -2.95
N ASP A 104 9.82 -3.69 -2.75
CA ASP A 104 9.41 -2.79 -1.67
C ASP A 104 8.66 -3.50 -0.53
N VAL A 105 8.72 -4.83 -0.49
CA VAL A 105 8.28 -5.58 0.70
C VAL A 105 9.24 -5.28 1.85
N GLU A 106 8.68 -4.97 3.02
CA GLU A 106 9.46 -4.77 4.25
C GLU A 106 9.51 -6.06 5.06
N LEU A 107 8.35 -6.70 5.22
CA LEU A 107 8.13 -7.78 6.17
C LEU A 107 7.05 -8.74 5.67
N VAL A 108 7.30 -10.04 5.79
CA VAL A 108 6.31 -11.10 5.65
C VAL A 108 6.27 -11.88 6.96
N VAL A 109 5.07 -12.13 7.47
CA VAL A 109 4.85 -12.79 8.75
C VAL A 109 3.84 -13.91 8.56
N ILE A 110 4.22 -15.11 8.96
CA ILE A 110 3.31 -16.25 9.10
C ILE A 110 3.03 -16.42 10.60
N TYR A 111 1.77 -16.44 11.01
CA TYR A 111 1.41 -16.44 12.43
C TYR A 111 0.22 -17.33 12.71
N ARG A 112 0.13 -17.83 13.95
CA ARG A 112 -1.08 -18.49 14.44
C ARG A 112 -2.14 -17.40 14.67
N ALA A 113 -3.23 -17.46 13.94
CA ALA A 113 -4.36 -16.59 14.16
C ALA A 113 -5.27 -17.22 15.22
N ASP A 114 -5.56 -16.51 16.30
CA ASP A 114 -6.45 -17.02 17.35
C ASP A 114 -7.93 -17.01 16.92
N ASN A 115 -8.28 -16.17 15.94
CA ASN A 115 -9.62 -16.03 15.38
C ASN A 115 -9.56 -15.76 13.86
N ALA A 116 -10.69 -15.92 13.16
CA ALA A 116 -10.84 -15.59 11.74
C ALA A 116 -10.70 -14.08 11.41
N ASN A 117 -10.54 -13.21 12.42
CA ASN A 117 -10.52 -11.75 12.29
C ASN A 117 -9.27 -11.20 11.59
N GLY A 118 -8.22 -12.01 11.41
CA GLY A 118 -7.04 -11.61 10.62
C GLY A 118 -6.14 -10.55 11.23
N VAL A 119 -6.28 -10.30 12.52
CA VAL A 119 -5.39 -9.40 13.27
C VAL A 119 -4.14 -10.18 13.69
N PRO A 120 -2.94 -9.79 13.23
CA PRO A 120 -1.71 -10.43 13.68
C PRO A 120 -1.39 -10.01 15.12
N PRO A 121 -0.76 -10.89 15.93
CA PRO A 121 -0.27 -10.50 17.24
C PRO A 121 0.68 -9.30 17.13
N SER A 122 0.56 -8.33 18.04
CA SER A 122 1.38 -7.10 18.02
C SER A 122 2.89 -7.39 18.10
N SER A 123 3.25 -8.50 18.78
CA SER A 123 4.62 -9.00 18.89
C SER A 123 5.23 -9.49 17.57
N CYS A 124 4.43 -9.68 16.53
CA CYS A 124 4.85 -10.24 15.24
C CYS A 124 5.02 -9.19 14.16
N VAL A 125 4.55 -7.96 14.39
CA VAL A 125 4.51 -6.87 13.40
C VAL A 125 5.34 -5.66 13.81
N GLY A 126 6.09 -5.73 14.91
CA GLY A 126 6.97 -4.64 15.35
C GLY A 126 8.19 -4.39 14.46
N THR A 127 9.08 -3.53 14.92
CA THR A 127 10.40 -3.27 14.32
C THR A 127 11.49 -3.73 15.27
N GLY A 128 12.10 -4.90 15.01
CA GLY A 128 13.39 -5.30 15.61
C GLY A 128 13.34 -6.32 16.76
N SER A 129 12.24 -6.47 17.49
CA SER A 129 12.11 -7.53 18.52
C SER A 129 10.78 -8.26 18.36
N PHE A 130 10.85 -9.42 17.71
CA PHE A 130 9.69 -10.25 17.47
C PHE A 130 9.53 -11.29 18.59
N SER A 131 8.29 -11.55 19.02
CA SER A 131 7.95 -12.57 20.03
C SER A 131 6.57 -13.23 19.72
N GLY A 132 6.17 -14.28 20.43
CA GLY A 132 4.88 -14.98 20.25
C GLY A 132 4.87 -16.17 19.27
N THR A 133 3.73 -16.52 18.69
CA THR A 133 3.57 -17.69 17.80
C THR A 133 3.57 -17.26 16.33
N CYS A 134 4.74 -16.82 15.84
CA CYS A 134 4.90 -16.33 14.48
C CYS A 134 6.33 -16.46 13.95
N ASN A 135 6.40 -16.60 12.63
CA ASN A 135 7.61 -16.65 11.84
C ASN A 135 7.69 -15.36 11.02
N VAL A 136 8.81 -14.65 11.14
CA VAL A 136 8.99 -13.32 10.56
C VAL A 136 10.17 -13.33 9.61
N PHE A 137 9.91 -12.85 8.40
CA PHE A 137 10.85 -12.82 7.29
C PHE A 137 10.96 -11.39 6.74
N THR A 138 12.18 -10.88 6.68
CA THR A 138 12.49 -9.63 5.96
C THR A 138 12.59 -9.89 4.46
N LYS A 139 12.60 -8.83 3.65
CA LYS A 139 12.85 -8.93 2.20
C LYS A 139 14.09 -9.77 1.86
N ALA A 140 15.24 -9.42 2.44
CA ALA A 140 16.50 -10.09 2.14
C ALA A 140 16.43 -11.59 2.48
N GLN A 141 15.77 -11.94 3.58
CA GLN A 141 15.53 -13.32 3.95
C GLN A 141 14.62 -14.02 2.95
N LEU A 142 13.49 -13.40 2.57
CA LEU A 142 12.53 -13.93 1.59
C LEU A 142 13.19 -14.21 0.22
N GLU A 143 14.09 -13.33 -0.22
CA GLU A 143 14.83 -13.47 -1.48
C GLU A 143 15.89 -14.59 -1.43
N ALA A 144 16.52 -14.76 -0.27
CA ALA A 144 17.55 -15.78 -0.04
C ALA A 144 16.99 -17.16 0.37
N LEU A 145 15.67 -17.30 0.52
CA LEU A 145 15.06 -18.58 0.92
C LEU A 145 15.34 -19.69 -0.09
N THR A 146 15.81 -20.82 0.42
CA THR A 146 15.89 -22.09 -0.29
C THR A 146 15.34 -23.20 0.61
N LEU A 147 15.13 -24.41 0.08
CA LEU A 147 14.68 -25.56 0.88
C LEU A 147 15.62 -25.84 2.07
N SER A 148 16.93 -25.59 1.92
CA SER A 148 17.91 -25.81 2.99
C SER A 148 17.82 -24.78 4.13
N SER A 149 17.14 -23.65 3.90
CA SER A 149 16.82 -22.65 4.92
C SER A 149 15.79 -23.15 5.95
N PHE A 150 15.12 -24.27 5.68
CA PHE A 150 14.09 -24.86 6.54
C PHE A 150 14.57 -26.17 7.18
N ASN A 151 13.70 -26.78 7.98
CA ASN A 151 13.95 -28.00 8.74
C ASN A 151 14.92 -27.79 9.93
N ILE A 152 14.62 -26.80 10.77
CA ILE A 152 15.05 -26.86 12.16
C ILE A 152 14.39 -28.06 12.85
N VAL A 153 15.19 -28.78 13.62
CA VAL A 153 14.78 -29.63 14.75
C VAL A 153 15.29 -28.90 16.00
N ASP A 154 14.47 -28.11 16.68
CA ASP A 154 14.90 -27.32 17.86
C ASP A 154 14.34 -27.94 19.15
N ASN A 155 15.24 -28.21 20.09
CA ASN A 155 14.98 -28.76 21.42
C ASN A 155 15.16 -27.70 22.54
N SER A 156 15.16 -26.40 22.22
CA SER A 156 15.33 -25.32 23.21
C SER A 156 14.16 -25.22 24.20
N PRO A 157 14.28 -24.48 25.33
CA PRO A 157 13.22 -24.33 26.35
C PRO A 157 12.13 -23.30 25.99
N ASN A 158 12.41 -22.38 25.06
CA ASN A 158 11.46 -21.47 24.41
C ASN A 158 11.50 -21.65 22.87
N PRO A 159 11.39 -22.88 22.35
CA PRO A 159 11.53 -23.11 20.92
C PRO A 159 10.21 -22.76 20.22
N PRO A 160 10.20 -22.53 18.91
CA PRO A 160 9.01 -22.83 18.16
C PRO A 160 8.74 -24.34 18.32
N THR A 161 7.59 -24.70 18.88
CA THR A 161 7.26 -26.10 19.11
C THR A 161 7.30 -26.85 17.78
N GLY A 162 8.07 -27.93 17.67
CA GLY A 162 8.12 -28.84 16.52
C GLY A 162 9.22 -28.59 15.47
N ASN A 163 9.20 -29.41 14.42
CA ASN A 163 10.07 -29.37 13.25
C ASN A 163 9.45 -28.61 12.07
N GLY A 164 10.29 -28.21 11.12
CA GLY A 164 9.87 -27.55 9.87
C GLY A 164 9.95 -26.02 9.89
N CYS A 165 10.45 -25.43 10.97
CA CYS A 165 10.75 -23.99 11.01
C CYS A 165 11.97 -23.61 10.17
N ALA A 166 12.05 -22.31 9.85
CA ALA A 166 13.22 -21.69 9.26
C ALA A 166 14.41 -21.69 10.23
N LYS A 167 15.61 -21.98 9.71
CA LYS A 167 16.90 -21.98 10.40
C LYS A 167 17.27 -20.60 10.95
N SER A 168 18.04 -20.59 12.04
CA SER A 168 18.60 -19.35 12.59
C SER A 168 19.36 -18.59 11.50
N GLY A 169 19.12 -17.29 11.37
CA GLY A 169 19.66 -16.43 10.32
C GLY A 169 18.78 -16.32 9.06
N TYR A 170 17.93 -17.31 8.76
CA TYR A 170 17.03 -17.28 7.60
C TYR A 170 15.65 -16.70 7.91
N ALA A 171 15.32 -16.55 9.19
CA ALA A 171 14.17 -15.80 9.66
C ALA A 171 14.62 -14.83 10.75
N SER A 172 14.03 -13.63 10.77
CA SER A 172 14.16 -12.72 11.91
C SER A 172 13.56 -13.33 13.16
N ARG A 173 12.61 -14.24 12.99
CA ARG A 173 12.08 -15.08 14.05
C ARG A 173 11.46 -16.36 13.51
N ALA A 174 11.68 -17.46 14.22
CA ALA A 174 10.92 -18.70 14.07
C ALA A 174 10.25 -19.00 15.43
N GLY A 175 8.93 -18.86 15.50
CA GLY A 175 8.14 -19.00 16.72
C GLY A 175 6.98 -19.99 16.64
N TRP A 176 6.65 -20.51 15.44
CA TRP A 176 5.53 -21.43 15.26
C TRP A 176 5.78 -22.38 14.08
N CYS A 177 6.24 -23.61 14.36
CA CYS A 177 6.59 -24.55 13.30
C CYS A 177 5.38 -25.31 12.75
N PRO A 178 5.45 -25.80 11.50
CA PRO A 178 4.37 -26.57 10.89
C PRO A 178 3.94 -27.80 11.71
N THR A 179 4.88 -28.61 12.20
CA THR A 179 4.53 -29.91 12.81
C THR A 179 3.84 -29.80 14.18
N SER A 180 3.92 -28.66 14.88
CA SER A 180 3.16 -28.43 16.12
C SER A 180 1.75 -27.91 15.88
N ARG A 181 1.39 -27.59 14.64
CA ARG A 181 0.06 -27.11 14.30
C ARG A 181 -1.00 -28.15 14.59
N VAL A 182 -2.15 -27.67 15.04
CA VAL A 182 -3.33 -28.51 15.27
C VAL A 182 -4.27 -28.38 14.07
N ASN A 183 -4.42 -29.46 13.31
CA ASN A 183 -5.31 -29.53 12.15
C ASN A 183 -6.40 -30.61 12.32
N SER A 184 -6.89 -30.79 13.53
CA SER A 184 -7.92 -31.80 13.83
C SER A 184 -9.24 -31.52 13.10
N PRO A 185 -9.92 -32.54 12.53
CA PRO A 185 -11.19 -32.38 11.82
C PRO A 185 -12.37 -31.93 12.70
N GLN A 186 -12.25 -31.93 14.03
CA GLN A 186 -13.34 -31.66 14.98
C GLN A 186 -13.15 -30.33 15.73
N GLY A 187 -13.39 -29.21 15.04
CA GLY A 187 -13.60 -27.88 15.65
C GLY A 187 -12.39 -27.20 16.32
N SER A 188 -11.29 -27.93 16.58
CA SER A 188 -10.07 -27.43 17.22
C SER A 188 -8.94 -27.11 16.24
N ALA A 189 -9.22 -27.07 14.94
CA ALA A 189 -8.25 -26.68 13.93
C ALA A 189 -7.83 -25.20 14.13
N GLU A 190 -6.52 -24.98 14.18
CA GLU A 190 -5.94 -23.65 14.24
C GLU A 190 -6.08 -22.91 12.90
N TYR A 191 -5.97 -21.58 12.95
CA TYR A 191 -5.95 -20.73 11.78
C TYR A 191 -4.52 -20.28 11.49
N ILE A 192 -4.13 -20.34 10.21
CA ILE A 192 -2.90 -19.75 9.70
C ILE A 192 -3.19 -18.37 9.15
N GLY A 193 -2.44 -17.39 9.64
CA GLY A 193 -2.44 -16.03 9.15
C GLY A 193 -1.17 -15.68 8.41
N VAL A 194 -1.32 -14.96 7.30
CA VAL A 194 -0.22 -14.32 6.58
C VAL A 194 -0.42 -12.82 6.64
N TYR A 195 0.59 -12.10 7.11
CA TYR A 195 0.64 -10.64 7.12
C TYR A 195 1.81 -10.19 6.25
N ILE A 196 1.57 -9.22 5.37
CA ILE A 196 2.60 -8.62 4.52
C ILE A 196 2.57 -7.12 4.74
N ARG A 197 3.75 -6.54 4.97
CA ARG A 197 4.00 -5.11 5.02
C ARG A 197 4.81 -4.69 3.80
N TYR A 198 4.32 -3.67 3.12
CA TYR A 198 4.88 -3.15 1.87
C TYR A 198 4.99 -1.63 1.95
N ARG A 199 6.09 -1.09 1.41
CA ARG A 199 6.32 0.35 1.30
C ARG A 199 6.02 0.81 -0.11
N GLN A 200 4.91 1.51 -0.30
CA GLN A 200 4.63 2.14 -1.59
C GLN A 200 5.33 3.49 -1.66
N ASN A 201 6.30 3.62 -2.55
CA ASN A 201 6.87 4.92 -2.90
C ASN A 201 5.90 5.67 -3.82
N ASN A 202 5.63 6.93 -3.51
CA ASN A 202 4.76 7.77 -4.34
C ASN A 202 5.56 8.33 -5.52
N LEU A 203 4.92 8.48 -6.68
CA LEU A 203 5.54 9.14 -7.84
C LEU A 203 5.68 10.63 -7.59
N PHE A 204 4.62 11.23 -7.04
CA PHE A 204 4.56 12.64 -6.74
C PHE A 204 4.58 12.81 -5.21
N PRO A 205 5.61 13.46 -4.66
CA PRO A 205 5.75 13.62 -3.21
C PRO A 205 4.75 14.61 -2.58
N LEU A 206 3.63 14.94 -3.25
CA LEU A 206 2.60 15.87 -2.76
C LEU A 206 1.96 15.39 -1.45
N SER A 207 1.81 14.07 -1.28
CA SER A 207 1.24 13.44 -0.07
C SER A 207 2.31 12.80 0.83
N GLY A 208 3.59 13.07 0.57
CA GLY A 208 4.73 12.44 1.22
C GLY A 208 5.48 11.45 0.31
N PRO A 209 6.71 11.06 0.68
CA PRO A 209 7.59 10.27 -0.18
C PRO A 209 7.18 8.79 -0.29
N SER A 210 6.54 8.25 0.75
CA SER A 210 6.09 6.86 0.77
C SER A 210 4.93 6.68 1.75
N ARG A 211 4.22 5.56 1.58
CA ARG A 211 3.16 5.10 2.49
C ARG A 211 3.27 3.61 2.71
N THR A 212 3.06 3.17 3.94
CA THR A 212 3.09 1.74 4.26
C THR A 212 1.69 1.15 4.07
N ILE A 213 1.62 0.06 3.30
CA ILE A 213 0.41 -0.71 3.07
C ILE A 213 0.62 -2.06 3.75
N SER A 214 -0.35 -2.48 4.56
CA SER A 214 -0.34 -3.81 5.15
C SER A 214 -1.62 -4.57 4.80
N ARG A 215 -1.48 -5.87 4.57
CA ARG A 215 -2.58 -6.77 4.23
C ARG A 215 -2.42 -8.08 4.97
N THR A 216 -3.57 -8.67 5.30
CA THR A 216 -3.66 -9.96 5.96
C THR A 216 -4.58 -10.90 5.23
N ALA A 217 -4.28 -12.19 5.33
CA ALA A 217 -5.18 -13.26 4.96
C ALA A 217 -5.11 -14.34 6.04
N VAL A 218 -6.26 -14.92 6.38
CA VAL A 218 -6.35 -16.01 7.34
C VAL A 218 -7.12 -17.15 6.73
N MET A 219 -6.64 -18.38 6.93
CA MET A 219 -7.30 -19.60 6.52
C MET A 219 -7.25 -20.64 7.65
N ARG A 220 -8.25 -21.50 7.71
CA ARG A 220 -8.30 -22.61 8.68
C ARG A 220 -7.49 -23.78 8.12
N LEU A 221 -6.58 -24.33 8.91
CA LEU A 221 -5.74 -25.46 8.49
C LEU A 221 -6.59 -26.65 8.00
N GLU A 222 -6.13 -27.29 6.92
CA GLU A 222 -6.82 -28.44 6.35
C GLU A 222 -6.61 -29.70 7.20
N PRO A 223 -7.64 -30.53 7.35
CA PRO A 223 -7.52 -31.80 8.07
C PRO A 223 -6.50 -32.72 7.38
N PRO A 224 -5.88 -33.64 8.13
CA PRO A 224 -4.92 -34.58 7.55
C PRO A 224 -5.62 -35.41 6.46
N THR A 225 -5.00 -35.47 5.29
CA THR A 225 -5.39 -36.41 4.23
C THR A 225 -5.09 -37.81 4.75
N MET A 226 -6.14 -38.61 4.95
CA MET A 226 -6.03 -40.02 5.38
C MET A 226 -5.30 -40.88 4.34
#